data_AF-A0A8B6Y357-F1
#
_entry.id   AF-A0A8B6Y357-F1
#
_cell.length_a   1.000
_cell.length_b   1.000
_cell.length_c   1.000
_cell.angle_alpha   90.00
_cell.angle_beta   90.00
_cell.angle_gamma   90.00
#
_symmetry.space_group_name_H-M   'P 1'
#
loop_
_entity.id
_entity.type
_entity.pdbx_description
1 polymer ?
#
loop_
_entity_poly.entity_id
_entity_poly.type
_entity_poly.pdbx_seq_one_letter_code
_entity_poly.pdbx_strand_id
1 'polypeptide(L)'
;MVGLLLTPDGPRIPLRLFLSNESGYSLEFHTYKEVLDPDTGILVFKSWGDRLGEYHGLPINTPYVTKDYLQYKRFAAQSQNTTYVYDFPELFKQALLRQWKYWSDKCGIVFDTKKELMEVSELWLDNNQQLVSIKRLPGENNCGIVAWLIKLNTPEYPEGREIYLCANDITHMIGSFSPTEDNLYDAVLKLAIQNKVPFIYISANSGARIGLAEDMKHIFKVAWNDETHPDKGFKYLYLTPSEFKA
;
A
#
# COMPACT_ATOMS: atom_id res chain seq x y z
N MET A 1 7.24 30.53 11.56
CA MET A 1 7.33 30.21 13.00
C MET A 1 6.24 31.00 13.70
N VAL A 2 5.30 30.33 14.37
CA VAL A 2 4.23 30.99 15.14
C VAL A 2 4.60 30.88 16.61
N GLY A 3 4.61 32.01 17.33
CA GLY A 3 4.84 32.05 18.77
C GLY A 3 3.52 32.14 19.51
N LEU A 4 3.24 31.21 20.42
CA LEU A 4 2.09 31.34 21.32
C LEU A 4 2.52 31.99 22.63
N LEU A 5 1.68 32.90 23.10
CA LEU A 5 1.69 33.45 24.45
C LEU A 5 0.53 32.79 25.20
N LEU A 6 0.83 32.00 26.24
CA LEU A 6 -0.20 31.39 27.08
C LEU A 6 -0.86 32.39 28.04
N THR A 7 -0.16 33.48 28.33
CA THR A 7 -0.65 34.64 29.09
C THR A 7 -0.12 35.91 28.44
N PRO A 8 -0.77 37.08 28.61
CA PRO A 8 -0.36 38.35 27.98
C PRO A 8 1.11 38.71 28.24
N ASP A 9 1.62 38.39 29.44
CA ASP A 9 3.00 38.67 29.88
C ASP A 9 3.89 37.41 29.93
N GLY A 10 3.43 36.30 29.34
CA GLY A 10 4.11 35.01 29.40
C GLY A 10 5.32 34.90 28.46
N PRO A 11 6.20 33.90 28.68
CA PRO A 11 7.28 33.61 27.74
C PRO A 11 6.70 33.13 26.39
N ARG A 12 7.30 33.59 25.29
CA ARG A 12 6.94 33.16 23.93
C ARG A 12 7.36 31.71 23.73
N ILE A 13 6.40 30.84 23.40
CA ILE A 13 6.67 29.43 23.09
C ILE A 13 6.70 29.28 21.56
N PRO A 14 7.86 28.95 20.96
CA PRO A 14 7.92 28.64 19.54
C PRO A 14 7.19 27.32 19.27
N LEU A 15 6.23 27.38 18.34
CA LEU A 15 5.51 26.20 17.87
C LEU A 15 5.87 25.86 16.42
N ARG A 16 5.92 24.56 16.17
CA ARG A 16 6.05 23.97 14.84
C ARG A 16 4.85 23.07 14.57
N LEU A 17 4.13 23.40 13.51
CA LEU A 17 3.04 22.59 13.00
C LEU A 17 3.56 21.80 11.79
N PHE A 18 3.49 20.48 11.89
CA PHE A 18 3.77 19.56 10.79
C PHE A 18 2.44 19.09 10.24
N LEU A 19 2.28 19.19 8.93
CA LEU A 19 1.13 18.70 8.18
C LEU A 19 1.64 17.60 7.26
N SER A 20 1.17 16.38 7.44
CA SER A 20 1.51 15.23 6.61
C SER A 20 0.25 14.70 5.92
N ASN A 21 0.35 14.45 4.61
CA ASN A 21 -0.68 13.78 3.84
C ASN A 21 -0.02 12.65 3.04
N GLU A 22 0.30 11.55 3.73
CA GLU A 22 1.08 10.48 3.12
C GLU A 22 0.31 9.67 2.08
N SER A 23 -0.98 9.43 2.33
CA SER A 23 -1.84 8.63 1.45
C SER A 23 -2.53 9.47 0.37
N GLY A 24 -2.49 10.81 0.47
CA GLY A 24 -3.24 11.72 -0.40
C GLY A 24 -4.67 11.99 0.08
N TYR A 25 -5.21 11.19 1.01
CA TYR A 25 -6.62 11.21 1.41
C TYR A 25 -6.86 11.47 2.90
N SER A 26 -5.80 11.42 3.73
CA SER A 26 -5.86 11.69 5.16
C SER A 26 -4.81 12.73 5.52
N LEU A 27 -5.26 13.89 6.02
CA LEU A 27 -4.39 14.93 6.53
C LEU A 27 -4.15 14.71 8.02
N GLU A 28 -2.94 14.33 8.38
CA GLU A 28 -2.49 14.29 9.76
C GLU A 28 -1.75 15.60 10.10
N PHE A 29 -1.93 16.05 11.33
CA PHE A 29 -1.21 17.20 11.85
C PHE A 29 -0.60 16.89 13.20
N HIS A 30 0.67 17.23 13.35
CA HIS A 30 1.40 17.12 14.60
C HIS A 30 1.92 18.50 15.01
N THR A 31 1.58 18.92 16.22
CA THR A 31 2.06 20.18 16.78
C THR A 31 3.15 19.90 17.80
N TYR A 32 4.27 20.60 17.69
CA TYR A 32 5.40 20.50 18.61
C TYR A 32 5.76 21.87 19.16
N LYS A 33 6.18 21.91 20.42
CA LYS A 33 6.91 23.04 21.02
C LYS A 33 8.40 22.75 21.02
N GLU A 34 9.21 23.77 20.78
CA GLU A 34 10.65 23.64 20.99
C GLU A 34 10.94 23.82 22.48
N VAL A 35 11.62 22.86 23.09
CA VAL A 35 11.96 22.87 24.51
C VAL A 35 13.43 22.56 24.65
N LEU A 36 14.12 23.29 25.51
CA LEU A 36 15.49 22.95 25.89
C LEU A 36 15.43 21.73 26.80
N ASP A 37 16.07 20.64 26.38
CA ASP A 37 16.23 19.46 27.21
C ASP A 37 17.14 19.81 28.40
N PRO A 38 16.68 19.67 29.66
CA PRO A 38 17.46 20.04 30.84
C PRO A 38 18.72 19.19 31.02
N ASP A 39 18.75 17.96 30.52
CA ASP A 39 19.88 17.04 30.71
C ASP A 39 20.97 17.25 29.65
N THR A 40 20.57 17.54 28.41
CA THR A 40 21.50 17.64 27.27
C THR A 40 21.79 19.07 26.83
N GLY A 41 20.95 20.04 27.20
CA GLY A 41 21.04 21.43 26.74
C GLY A 41 20.73 21.62 25.25
N ILE A 42 20.14 20.62 24.59
CA ILE A 42 19.78 20.64 23.18
C ILE A 42 18.30 21.03 23.04
N LEU A 43 17.98 21.84 22.04
CA LEU A 43 16.58 22.13 21.68
C LEU A 43 15.96 20.90 21.01
N VAL A 44 14.91 20.36 21.64
CA VAL A 44 14.18 19.18 21.17
C VAL A 44 12.72 19.52 20.87
N PHE A 45 12.12 18.72 19.99
CA PHE A 45 10.68 18.73 19.74
C PHE A 45 9.93 18.06 20.89
N LYS A 46 8.97 18.76 21.50
CA LYS A 46 8.05 18.16 22.46
C LYS A 46 6.62 18.26 21.94
N SER A 47 6.00 17.11 21.69
CA SER A 47 4.60 17.02 21.20
C SER A 47 3.66 17.82 22.08
N TRP A 48 2.72 18.49 21.43
CA TRP A 48 1.68 19.29 22.06
C TRP A 48 0.36 18.50 22.06
N GLY A 49 -0.13 18.14 23.25
CA GLY A 49 -1.32 17.31 23.45
C GLY A 49 -0.98 15.85 23.79
N ASP A 50 -2.00 14.99 23.78
CA ASP A 50 -1.88 13.60 24.27
C ASP A 50 -1.26 12.64 23.25
N ARG A 51 -1.28 12.99 21.94
CA ARG A 51 -0.70 12.15 20.87
C ARG A 51 0.78 12.49 20.68
N LEU A 52 1.65 11.52 20.95
CA LEU A 52 3.06 11.62 20.62
C LEU A 52 3.23 11.50 19.10
N GLY A 53 3.72 12.55 18.44
CA GLY A 53 4.11 12.48 17.04
C GLY A 53 5.55 12.00 16.85
N GLU A 54 5.91 11.67 15.61
CA GLU A 54 7.18 11.03 15.21
C GLU A 54 8.45 11.76 15.67
N TYR A 55 8.45 13.09 15.61
CA TYR A 55 9.60 13.89 16.02
C TYR A 55 9.73 14.08 17.54
N HIS A 56 8.86 13.50 18.37
CA HIS A 56 8.91 13.70 19.83
C HIS A 56 10.28 13.29 20.41
N GLY A 57 10.91 14.20 21.15
CA GLY A 57 12.20 14.00 21.79
C GLY A 57 13.40 14.14 20.84
N LEU A 58 13.19 14.33 19.54
CA LEU A 58 14.27 14.53 18.58
C LEU A 58 14.77 15.99 18.59
N PRO A 59 16.06 16.24 18.30
CA PRO A 59 16.59 17.59 18.11
C PRO A 59 15.86 18.39 17.02
N ILE A 60 15.74 19.71 17.18
CA ILE A 60 15.06 20.57 16.19
C ILE A 60 15.76 20.64 14.82
N ASN A 61 17.02 20.21 14.76
CA ASN A 61 17.85 20.14 13.55
C ASN A 61 17.87 18.74 12.92
N THR A 62 17.03 17.80 13.39
CA THR A 62 16.89 16.48 12.77
C THR A 62 16.59 16.65 11.27
N PRO A 63 17.44 16.10 10.38
CA PRO A 63 17.22 16.19 8.95
C PRO A 63 15.95 15.43 8.55
N TYR A 64 15.29 15.90 7.49
CA TYR A 64 14.17 15.16 6.92
C TYR A 64 14.62 13.78 6.44
N VAL A 65 13.83 12.77 6.76
CA VAL A 65 14.06 11.41 6.28
C VAL A 65 13.93 11.41 4.75
N THR A 66 14.79 10.65 4.07
CA THR A 66 14.71 10.44 2.62
C THR A 66 13.42 9.71 2.26
N LYS A 67 12.98 9.83 1.00
CA LYS A 67 11.76 9.14 0.54
C LYS A 67 11.80 7.66 0.87
N ASP A 68 10.79 7.23 1.63
CA ASP A 68 10.59 5.83 1.98
C ASP A 68 10.23 5.00 0.74
N TYR A 69 10.52 3.70 0.77
CA TYR A 69 10.17 2.74 -0.30
C TYR A 69 8.67 2.80 -0.63
N LEU A 70 7.82 2.93 0.39
CA LEU A 70 6.38 3.12 0.22
C LEU A 70 6.02 4.43 -0.50
N GLN A 71 6.73 5.51 -0.23
CA GLN A 71 6.49 6.79 -0.91
C GLN A 71 6.85 6.71 -2.39
N TYR A 72 7.91 5.97 -2.75
CA TYR A 72 8.23 5.69 -4.14
C TYR A 72 7.09 4.91 -4.83
N LYS A 73 6.57 3.88 -4.18
CA LYS A 73 5.45 3.07 -4.67
C LYS A 73 4.17 3.90 -4.84
N ARG A 74 3.84 4.76 -3.85
CA ARG A 74 2.73 5.72 -3.94
C ARG A 74 2.87 6.68 -5.10
N PHE A 75 4.06 7.24 -5.29
CA PHE A 75 4.34 8.11 -6.42
C PHE A 75 4.20 7.38 -7.77
N ALA A 76 4.66 6.13 -7.86
CA ALA A 76 4.49 5.30 -9.05
C ALA A 76 3.02 4.99 -9.37
N ALA A 77 2.18 4.75 -8.35
CA ALA A 77 0.75 4.57 -8.55
C ALA A 77 0.07 5.88 -8.98
N GLN A 78 0.41 7.01 -8.34
CA GLN A 78 -0.13 8.32 -8.64
C GLN A 78 0.23 8.80 -10.05
N SER A 79 1.45 8.51 -10.53
CA SER A 79 1.84 8.84 -11.91
C SER A 79 1.03 8.06 -12.96
N GLN A 80 0.42 6.94 -12.56
CA GLN A 80 -0.54 6.15 -13.35
C GLN A 80 -2.00 6.53 -13.05
N ASN A 81 -2.25 7.66 -12.37
CA ASN A 81 -3.57 8.15 -11.97
C ASN A 81 -4.39 7.15 -11.14
N THR A 82 -3.74 6.34 -10.30
CA THR A 82 -4.41 5.42 -9.38
C THR A 82 -3.88 5.56 -7.97
N THR A 83 -4.60 4.94 -7.03
CA THR A 83 -4.19 4.86 -5.63
C THR A 83 -3.26 3.66 -5.45
N TYR A 84 -2.28 3.80 -4.56
CA TYR A 84 -1.43 2.67 -4.21
C TYR A 84 -2.22 1.60 -3.48
N VAL A 85 -1.93 0.33 -3.80
CA VAL A 85 -2.76 -0.82 -3.43
C VAL A 85 -2.99 -0.93 -1.92
N TYR A 86 -1.98 -0.64 -1.09
CA TYR A 86 -2.09 -0.72 0.37
C TYR A 86 -2.82 0.47 1.01
N ASP A 87 -3.13 1.54 0.26
CA ASP A 87 -3.90 2.67 0.76
C ASP A 87 -5.43 2.43 0.59
N PHE A 88 -5.86 1.41 -0.16
CA PHE A 88 -7.29 1.09 -0.34
C PHE A 88 -8.03 0.77 0.97
N PRO A 89 -7.52 -0.05 1.91
CA PRO A 89 -8.22 -0.27 3.17
C PRO A 89 -8.50 1.04 3.93
N GLU A 90 -7.57 1.99 3.94
CA GLU A 90 -7.80 3.30 4.57
C GLU A 90 -8.89 4.11 3.85
N LEU A 91 -8.98 4.03 2.51
CA LEU A 91 -10.09 4.62 1.76
C LEU A 91 -11.45 4.04 2.18
N PHE A 92 -11.54 2.71 2.38
CA PHE A 92 -12.75 2.07 2.91
C PHE A 92 -13.09 2.58 4.30
N LYS A 93 -12.09 2.74 5.18
CA LYS A 93 -12.26 3.31 6.53
C LYS A 93 -12.85 4.73 6.49
N GLN A 94 -12.31 5.59 5.63
CA GLN A 94 -12.78 6.97 5.46
C GLN A 94 -14.21 7.02 4.89
N ALA A 95 -14.53 6.15 3.93
CA ALA A 95 -15.88 6.02 3.39
C ALA A 95 -16.87 5.57 4.47
N LEU A 96 -16.47 4.59 5.29
CA LEU A 96 -17.27 4.08 6.41
C LEU A 96 -17.54 5.16 7.46
N LEU A 97 -16.52 5.96 7.81
CA LEU A 97 -16.66 7.11 8.70
C LEU A 97 -17.69 8.13 8.19
N ARG A 98 -17.64 8.43 6.88
CA ARG A 98 -18.62 9.34 6.24
C ARG A 98 -20.03 8.76 6.28
N GLN A 99 -20.18 7.45 6.08
CA GLN A 99 -21.46 6.77 6.16
C GLN A 99 -22.05 6.87 7.58
N TRP A 100 -21.24 6.59 8.61
CA TRP A 100 -21.67 6.75 10.01
C TRP A 100 -22.08 8.18 10.34
N LYS A 101 -21.30 9.17 9.92
CA LYS A 101 -21.64 10.58 10.12
C LYS A 101 -22.99 10.93 9.49
N TYR A 102 -23.22 10.51 8.25
CA TYR A 102 -24.48 10.73 7.55
C TYR A 102 -25.68 10.13 8.30
N TRP A 103 -25.57 8.88 8.75
CA TRP A 103 -26.65 8.20 9.48
C TRP A 103 -26.87 8.75 10.89
N SER A 104 -25.81 9.25 11.54
CA SER A 104 -25.92 9.93 12.82
C SER A 104 -26.73 11.22 12.69
N ASP A 105 -26.40 12.04 11.68
CA ASP A 105 -27.10 13.30 11.43
C ASP A 105 -28.56 13.08 10.99
N LYS A 106 -28.85 12.02 10.21
CA LYS A 106 -30.18 11.75 9.66
C LYS A 106 -31.11 10.98 10.60
N CYS A 107 -30.59 10.02 11.34
CA CYS A 107 -31.41 9.05 12.07
C CYS A 107 -31.09 8.99 13.57
N GLY A 108 -30.13 9.79 14.05
CA GLY A 108 -29.71 9.78 15.46
C GLY A 108 -28.99 8.51 15.89
N ILE A 109 -28.55 7.68 14.94
CA ILE A 109 -27.78 6.45 15.22
C ILE A 109 -26.34 6.86 15.49
N VAL A 110 -25.86 6.63 16.72
CA VAL A 110 -24.50 6.99 17.13
C VAL A 110 -23.63 5.74 17.15
N PHE A 111 -22.51 5.78 16.43
CA PHE A 111 -21.48 4.74 16.54
C PHE A 111 -20.77 4.85 17.88
N ASP A 112 -20.58 3.73 18.57
CA ASP A 112 -19.70 3.70 19.74
C ASP A 112 -18.25 3.85 19.29
N THR A 113 -17.68 5.04 19.52
CA THR A 113 -16.30 5.37 19.15
C THR A 113 -15.25 4.50 19.84
N LYS A 114 -15.63 3.71 20.85
CA LYS A 114 -14.74 2.72 21.49
C LYS A 114 -14.61 1.43 20.69
N LYS A 115 -15.56 1.12 19.80
CA LYS A 115 -15.47 -0.05 18.91
C LYS A 115 -14.57 0.29 17.72
N GLU A 116 -13.74 -0.68 17.31
CA GLU A 116 -12.97 -0.56 16.09
C GLU A 116 -13.93 -0.54 14.88
N LEU A 117 -13.76 0.39 13.95
CA LEU A 117 -14.66 0.55 12.81
C LEU A 117 -14.48 -0.55 11.76
N MET A 118 -13.25 -1.04 11.62
CA MET A 118 -12.86 -1.93 10.55
C MET A 118 -11.66 -2.76 10.99
N GLU A 119 -11.75 -4.07 10.81
CA GLU A 119 -10.63 -5.01 10.98
C GLU A 119 -10.17 -5.46 9.58
N VAL A 120 -8.87 -5.47 9.33
CA VAL A 120 -8.28 -5.80 8.02
C VAL A 120 -7.26 -6.91 8.18
N SER A 121 -7.48 -8.01 7.47
CA SER A 121 -6.59 -9.17 7.45
C SER A 121 -6.14 -9.44 6.02
N GLU A 122 -4.85 -9.27 5.74
CA GLU A 122 -4.29 -9.63 4.44
C GLU A 122 -4.27 -11.16 4.27
N LEU A 123 -4.59 -11.61 3.06
CA LEU A 123 -4.71 -13.02 2.69
C LEU A 123 -3.60 -13.42 1.72
N TRP A 124 -3.08 -14.63 1.89
CA TRP A 124 -2.04 -15.21 1.05
C TRP A 124 -2.21 -16.72 0.90
N LEU A 125 -1.63 -17.28 -0.17
CA LEU A 125 -1.56 -18.72 -0.39
C LEU A 125 -0.29 -19.30 0.24
N ASP A 126 -0.45 -20.21 1.20
CA ASP A 126 0.67 -20.94 1.78
C ASP A 126 1.30 -21.94 0.79
N ASN A 127 2.33 -22.66 1.25
CA ASN A 127 3.02 -23.67 0.43
C ASN A 127 2.11 -24.82 -0.03
N ASN A 128 0.96 -25.02 0.61
CA ASN A 128 -0.03 -26.04 0.29
C ASN A 128 -1.19 -25.47 -0.56
N GLN A 129 -1.06 -24.24 -1.08
CA GLN A 129 -2.12 -23.53 -1.83
C GLN A 129 -3.39 -23.29 -0.99
N GLN A 130 -3.26 -23.14 0.32
CA GLN A 130 -4.36 -22.79 1.22
C GLN A 130 -4.32 -21.30 1.57
N LEU A 131 -5.49 -20.67 1.61
CA LEU A 131 -5.62 -19.28 2.02
C LEU A 131 -5.43 -19.14 3.53
N VAL A 132 -4.49 -18.29 3.91
CA VAL A 132 -4.18 -17.96 5.30
C VAL A 132 -4.10 -16.45 5.49
N SER A 133 -4.43 -15.99 6.69
CA SER A 133 -4.17 -14.59 7.06
C SER A 133 -2.69 -14.41 7.37
N ILE A 134 -2.10 -13.36 6.82
CA ILE A 134 -0.70 -13.00 7.04
C ILE A 134 -0.57 -11.62 7.69
N LYS A 135 0.49 -11.44 8.46
CA LYS A 135 0.90 -10.14 9.00
C LYS A 135 2.26 -9.79 8.43
N ARG A 136 2.30 -8.83 7.51
CA ARG A 136 3.51 -8.27 6.91
C ARG A 136 3.40 -6.76 6.79
N LEU A 137 4.51 -6.08 6.52
CA LEU A 137 4.49 -4.64 6.31
C LEU A 137 3.88 -4.33 4.92
N PRO A 138 3.17 -3.20 4.78
CA PRO A 138 2.71 -2.73 3.48
C PRO A 138 3.87 -2.66 2.47
N GLY A 139 3.61 -3.05 1.23
CA GLY A 139 4.59 -3.03 0.13
C GLY A 139 5.58 -4.20 0.09
N GLU A 140 5.51 -5.14 1.03
CA GLU A 140 6.26 -6.39 1.00
C GLU A 140 5.56 -7.49 0.16
N ASN A 141 4.62 -7.11 -0.70
CA ASN A 141 3.99 -8.04 -1.64
C ASN A 141 4.98 -8.51 -2.71
N ASN A 142 5.12 -9.82 -2.80
CA ASN A 142 5.84 -10.54 -3.86
C ASN A 142 4.94 -10.94 -5.03
N CYS A 143 3.70 -10.43 -5.05
CA CYS A 143 2.66 -10.77 -6.01
C CYS A 143 2.00 -9.48 -6.51
N GLY A 144 1.65 -9.45 -7.80
CA GLY A 144 0.95 -8.34 -8.45
C GLY A 144 -0.52 -8.17 -8.04
N ILE A 145 -1.02 -9.01 -7.13
CA ILE A 145 -2.35 -8.87 -6.52
C ILE A 145 -2.24 -8.99 -5.00
N VAL A 146 -3.00 -8.14 -4.31
CA VAL A 146 -3.14 -8.16 -2.85
C VAL A 146 -4.60 -8.41 -2.51
N ALA A 147 -4.84 -9.26 -1.51
CA ALA A 147 -6.17 -9.65 -1.09
C ALA A 147 -6.34 -9.45 0.41
N TRP A 148 -7.54 -9.06 0.83
CA TRP A 148 -7.91 -8.87 2.23
C TRP A 148 -9.27 -9.48 2.52
N LEU A 149 -9.42 -10.02 3.73
CA LEU A 149 -10.70 -10.15 4.41
C LEU A 149 -10.87 -8.91 5.28
N ILE A 150 -11.94 -8.17 5.06
CA ILE A 150 -12.24 -6.94 5.80
C ILE A 150 -13.56 -7.11 6.52
N LYS A 151 -13.56 -6.92 7.83
CA LYS A 151 -14.78 -6.82 8.64
C LYS A 151 -15.11 -5.36 8.87
N LEU A 152 -16.28 -4.93 8.39
CA LEU A 152 -16.77 -3.55 8.41
C LEU A 152 -17.93 -3.43 9.40
N ASN A 153 -17.80 -2.57 10.41
CA ASN A 153 -18.91 -2.24 11.29
C ASN A 153 -19.70 -1.09 10.66
N THR A 154 -20.79 -1.42 9.97
CA THR A 154 -21.64 -0.47 9.20
C THR A 154 -22.87 -0.07 10.00
N PRO A 155 -23.52 1.07 9.72
CA PRO A 155 -24.77 1.44 10.39
C PRO A 155 -25.86 0.37 10.29
N GLU A 156 -25.92 -0.33 9.15
CA GLU A 156 -26.90 -1.39 8.89
C GLU A 156 -26.52 -2.73 9.57
N TYR A 157 -25.22 -2.96 9.80
CA TYR A 157 -24.68 -4.12 10.51
C TYR A 157 -23.65 -3.67 11.56
N PRO A 158 -24.08 -3.17 12.74
CA PRO A 158 -23.17 -2.62 13.75
C PRO A 158 -22.26 -3.66 14.42
N GLU A 159 -22.65 -4.94 14.40
CA GLU A 159 -21.82 -6.06 14.90
C GLU A 159 -20.76 -6.52 13.87
N GLY A 160 -20.82 -5.95 12.66
CA GLY A 160 -19.88 -6.21 11.61
C GLY A 160 -20.45 -7.03 10.46
N ARG A 161 -19.96 -6.76 9.26
CA ARG A 161 -20.17 -7.56 8.06
C ARG A 161 -18.83 -7.74 7.36
N GLU A 162 -18.63 -8.89 6.75
CA GLU A 162 -17.40 -9.20 6.04
C GLU A 162 -17.50 -8.85 4.56
N ILE A 163 -16.36 -8.54 3.96
CA ILE A 163 -16.13 -8.48 2.51
C ILE A 163 -14.76 -9.09 2.20
N TYR A 164 -14.63 -9.68 1.01
CA TYR A 164 -13.34 -9.97 0.41
C TYR A 164 -12.99 -8.84 -0.56
N LEU A 165 -11.78 -8.30 -0.45
CA LEU A 165 -11.26 -7.27 -1.32
C LEU A 165 -10.00 -7.78 -2.02
N CYS A 166 -9.98 -7.74 -3.35
CA CYS A 166 -8.79 -7.98 -4.15
C CYS A 166 -8.45 -6.71 -4.94
N ALA A 167 -7.16 -6.38 -5.04
CA ALA A 167 -6.71 -5.26 -5.84
C ALA A 167 -5.37 -5.56 -6.50
N ASN A 168 -5.21 -5.12 -7.76
CA ASN A 168 -3.91 -5.20 -8.42
C ASN A 168 -2.93 -4.19 -7.82
N ASP A 169 -1.67 -4.60 -7.70
CA ASP A 169 -0.56 -3.67 -7.50
C ASP A 169 0.00 -3.24 -8.87
N ILE A 170 -0.45 -2.09 -9.37
CA ILE A 170 0.06 -1.51 -10.63
C ILE A 170 1.58 -1.28 -10.59
N THR A 171 2.17 -1.14 -9.40
CA THR A 171 3.61 -0.89 -9.21
C THR A 171 4.43 -2.18 -9.25
N HIS A 172 3.78 -3.34 -9.36
CA HIS A 172 4.40 -4.65 -9.50
C HIS A 172 4.12 -5.18 -10.91
N MET A 173 5.13 -5.21 -11.76
CA MET A 173 5.01 -5.72 -13.14
C MET A 173 3.79 -5.14 -13.88
N ILE A 174 3.56 -3.83 -13.76
CA ILE A 174 2.41 -3.09 -14.33
C ILE A 174 1.03 -3.68 -13.99
N GLY A 175 0.92 -4.38 -12.85
CA GLY A 175 -0.30 -5.06 -12.43
C GLY A 175 -0.66 -6.27 -13.30
N SER A 176 0.29 -6.83 -14.05
CA SER A 176 0.06 -7.98 -14.93
C SER A 176 -0.18 -9.29 -14.17
N PHE A 177 -1.07 -10.12 -14.71
CA PHE A 177 -1.43 -11.43 -14.16
C PHE A 177 -0.49 -12.53 -14.62
N SER A 178 0.15 -13.22 -13.69
CA SER A 178 0.77 -14.52 -13.92
C SER A 178 0.07 -15.61 -13.10
N PRO A 179 0.44 -16.89 -13.24
CA PRO A 179 -0.21 -17.97 -12.49
C PRO A 179 -0.25 -17.72 -10.98
N THR A 180 0.74 -17.04 -10.40
CA THR A 180 0.75 -16.71 -8.97
C THR A 180 -0.37 -15.73 -8.60
N GLU A 181 -0.55 -14.64 -9.36
CA GLU A 181 -1.64 -13.69 -9.16
C GLU A 181 -3.01 -14.33 -9.43
N ASP A 182 -3.11 -15.12 -10.51
CA ASP A 182 -4.35 -15.81 -10.89
C ASP A 182 -4.81 -16.78 -9.81
N ASN A 183 -3.89 -17.58 -9.26
CA ASN A 183 -4.20 -18.55 -8.20
C ASN A 183 -4.71 -17.86 -6.93
N LEU A 184 -4.06 -16.75 -6.53
CA LEU A 184 -4.50 -15.99 -5.35
C LEU A 184 -5.89 -15.40 -5.58
N TYR A 185 -6.13 -14.78 -6.74
CA TYR A 185 -7.44 -14.23 -7.10
C TYR A 185 -8.54 -15.30 -7.09
N ASP A 186 -8.30 -16.42 -7.75
CA ASP A 186 -9.26 -17.53 -7.87
C ASP A 186 -9.57 -18.17 -6.50
N ALA A 187 -8.55 -18.39 -5.68
CA ALA A 187 -8.74 -18.93 -4.34
C ALA A 187 -9.62 -18.03 -3.47
N VAL A 188 -9.38 -16.71 -3.48
CA VAL A 188 -10.16 -15.75 -2.68
C VAL A 188 -11.59 -15.65 -3.21
N LEU A 189 -11.77 -15.64 -4.53
CA LEU A 189 -13.09 -15.63 -5.16
C LEU A 189 -13.90 -16.88 -4.79
N LYS A 190 -13.28 -18.07 -4.85
CA LYS A 190 -13.92 -19.33 -4.45
C LYS A 190 -14.35 -19.31 -2.98
N LEU A 191 -13.49 -18.80 -2.10
CA LEU A 191 -13.80 -18.68 -0.67
C LEU A 191 -14.94 -17.69 -0.41
N ALA A 192 -14.96 -16.55 -1.13
CA ALA A 192 -16.05 -15.58 -1.06
C ALA A 192 -17.40 -16.19 -1.47
N ILE A 193 -17.42 -16.97 -2.56
CA ILE A 193 -18.61 -17.69 -3.03
C ILE A 193 -19.08 -18.71 -1.99
N GLN A 194 -18.16 -19.50 -1.44
CA GLN A 194 -18.48 -20.52 -0.42
C GLN A 194 -19.09 -19.89 0.83
N ASN A 195 -18.53 -18.79 1.31
CA ASN A 195 -19.00 -18.08 2.49
C ASN A 195 -20.22 -17.18 2.23
N LYS A 196 -20.61 -16.99 0.96
CA LYS A 196 -21.65 -16.04 0.52
C LYS A 196 -21.37 -14.61 0.97
N VAL A 197 -20.10 -14.23 0.98
CA VAL A 197 -19.61 -12.91 1.37
C VAL A 197 -19.34 -12.09 0.10
N PRO A 198 -19.67 -10.78 0.06
CA PRO A 198 -19.39 -9.94 -1.10
C PRO A 198 -17.91 -9.94 -1.46
N PHE A 199 -17.62 -10.07 -2.75
CA PHE A 199 -16.28 -9.96 -3.30
C PHE A 199 -16.16 -8.67 -4.11
N ILE A 200 -15.20 -7.82 -3.75
CA ILE A 200 -14.92 -6.55 -4.41
C ILE A 200 -13.55 -6.65 -5.07
N TYR A 201 -13.48 -6.28 -6.34
CA TYR A 201 -12.25 -6.23 -7.10
C TYR A 201 -11.95 -4.83 -7.60
N ILE A 202 -10.77 -4.31 -7.27
CA ILE A 202 -10.26 -3.04 -7.76
C ILE A 202 -9.26 -3.31 -8.88
N SER A 203 -9.68 -3.02 -10.10
CA SER A 203 -8.92 -3.32 -11.31
C SER A 203 -7.99 -2.19 -11.70
N ALA A 204 -6.67 -2.45 -11.63
CA ALA A 204 -5.62 -1.60 -12.16
C ALA A 204 -4.49 -2.47 -12.72
N ASN A 205 -4.69 -3.03 -13.92
CA ASN A 205 -3.81 -4.03 -14.53
C ASN A 205 -3.59 -3.79 -16.02
N SER A 206 -2.65 -4.54 -16.59
CA SER A 206 -2.35 -4.60 -18.03
C SER A 206 -2.74 -5.94 -18.67
N GLY A 207 -3.62 -6.73 -18.04
CA GLY A 207 -3.96 -8.08 -18.47
C GLY A 207 -2.87 -9.12 -18.14
N ALA A 208 -2.78 -10.17 -18.98
CA ALA A 208 -1.84 -11.28 -18.78
C ALA A 208 -0.39 -10.82 -18.90
N ARG A 209 0.50 -11.41 -18.08
CA ARG A 209 1.93 -11.18 -18.13
C ARG A 209 2.50 -11.80 -19.40
N ILE A 210 3.06 -10.96 -20.25
CA ILE A 210 3.76 -11.37 -21.46
C ILE A 210 5.25 -11.30 -21.18
N GLY A 211 5.97 -12.36 -21.52
CA GLY A 211 7.41 -12.44 -21.38
C GLY A 211 8.01 -13.41 -22.38
N LEU A 212 9.28 -13.21 -22.70
CA LEU A 212 10.10 -14.15 -23.44
C LEU A 212 11.18 -14.68 -22.49
N ALA A 213 11.81 -15.81 -22.83
CA ALA A 213 12.97 -16.28 -22.09
C ALA A 213 14.16 -15.33 -22.33
N GLU A 214 14.33 -14.33 -21.47
CA GLU A 214 15.39 -13.31 -21.59
C GLU A 214 16.78 -13.94 -21.63
N ASP A 215 17.01 -14.97 -20.81
CA ASP A 215 18.27 -15.71 -20.76
C ASP A 215 18.59 -16.39 -22.10
N MET A 216 17.57 -16.73 -22.89
CA MET A 216 17.74 -17.34 -24.21
C MET A 216 18.06 -16.30 -25.29
N LYS A 217 17.58 -15.05 -25.15
CA LYS A 217 17.66 -14.03 -26.21
C LYS A 217 19.09 -13.72 -26.65
N HIS A 218 20.06 -13.84 -25.74
CA HIS A 218 21.44 -13.48 -26.00
C HIS A 218 22.32 -14.67 -26.41
N ILE A 219 21.80 -15.89 -26.31
CA ILE A 219 22.59 -17.12 -26.54
C ILE A 219 22.12 -17.91 -27.76
N PHE A 220 20.88 -17.73 -28.23
CA PHE A 220 20.42 -18.45 -29.42
C PHE A 220 21.16 -17.95 -30.67
N LYS A 221 21.44 -18.89 -31.57
CA LYS A 221 22.05 -18.63 -32.87
C LYS A 221 21.06 -18.94 -33.98
N VAL A 222 21.25 -18.31 -35.13
CA VAL A 222 20.41 -18.48 -36.31
C VAL A 222 21.18 -19.30 -37.33
N ALA A 223 20.59 -20.38 -37.82
CA ALA A 223 21.14 -21.13 -38.95
C ALA A 223 20.65 -20.50 -40.25
N TRP A 224 21.42 -19.56 -40.81
CA TRP A 224 21.06 -18.84 -42.03
C TRP A 224 21.05 -19.76 -43.27
N ASN A 225 20.24 -19.41 -44.27
CA ASN A 225 20.35 -20.06 -45.59
C ASN A 225 21.68 -19.71 -46.28
N ASP A 226 22.14 -18.47 -46.09
CA ASP A 226 23.41 -17.92 -46.56
C ASP A 226 23.94 -16.95 -45.50
N GLU A 227 25.08 -17.29 -44.87
CA GLU A 227 25.70 -16.48 -43.80
C GLU A 227 26.06 -15.06 -44.24
N THR A 228 26.27 -14.85 -45.53
CA THR A 228 26.63 -13.53 -46.09
C THR A 228 25.42 -12.70 -46.52
N HIS A 229 24.24 -13.33 -46.67
CA HIS A 229 22.99 -12.68 -47.09
C HIS A 229 21.79 -13.12 -46.21
N PRO A 230 21.68 -12.59 -44.98
CA PRO A 230 20.62 -12.97 -44.02
C PRO A 230 19.19 -12.73 -44.50
N ASP A 231 19.00 -11.81 -45.46
CA ASP A 231 17.72 -11.50 -46.10
C ASP A 231 17.11 -12.67 -46.88
N LYS A 232 17.92 -13.68 -47.23
CA LYS A 232 17.46 -14.94 -47.84
C LYS A 232 16.78 -15.88 -46.83
N GLY A 233 16.60 -15.44 -45.58
CA GLY A 233 15.93 -16.19 -44.52
C GLY A 233 16.82 -17.20 -43.81
N PHE A 234 16.22 -17.94 -42.87
CA PHE A 234 16.89 -18.88 -42.00
C PHE A 234 16.16 -20.23 -41.95
N LYS A 235 16.86 -21.27 -41.48
CA LYS A 235 16.33 -22.62 -41.36
C LYS A 235 15.72 -22.87 -39.98
N TYR A 236 16.46 -22.56 -38.92
CA TYR A 236 16.07 -22.78 -37.54
C TYR A 236 16.94 -21.95 -36.57
N LEU A 237 16.52 -21.91 -35.30
CA LEU A 237 17.31 -21.38 -34.19
C LEU A 237 17.98 -22.54 -33.45
N TYR A 238 19.20 -22.34 -32.95
CA TYR A 238 19.94 -23.38 -32.24
C TYR A 238 20.83 -22.82 -31.13
N LEU A 239 21.27 -23.69 -30.22
CA LEU A 239 22.31 -23.41 -29.23
C LEU A 239 23.55 -24.22 -29.58
N THR A 240 24.73 -23.70 -29.26
CA THR A 240 25.95 -24.51 -29.33
C THR A 240 25.95 -25.57 -28.22
N PRO A 241 26.70 -26.67 -28.38
CA PRO A 241 26.81 -27.69 -27.33
C PRO A 241 27.32 -27.16 -25.98
N SER A 242 28.10 -26.08 -25.98
CA SER A 242 28.56 -25.40 -24.76
C SER A 242 27.46 -24.59 -24.11
N GLU A 243 26.68 -23.82 -24.88
CA GLU A 243 25.57 -23.00 -24.37
C GLU A 243 24.39 -23.87 -23.89
N PHE A 244 24.16 -25.02 -24.52
CA PHE A 244 23.10 -25.95 -24.08
C PHE A 244 23.43 -26.68 -22.77
N LYS A 245 24.72 -26.82 -22.42
CA LYS A 245 25.16 -27.51 -21.20
C LYS A 245 25.35 -26.57 -20.01
N ALA A 246 25.39 -25.26 -20.26
CA ALA A 246 25.49 -24.22 -19.24
C ALA A 246 24.12 -24.00 -18.58
#